data_AF-A0A2V8VCS0-F1
#
_entry.id   AF-A0A2V8VCS0-F1
#
_cell.length_a   1.000
_cell.length_b   1.000
_cell.length_c   1.000
_cell.angle_alpha   90.00
_cell.angle_beta   90.00
_cell.angle_gamma   90.00
#
_symmetry.space_group_name_H-M   'P 1'
#
loop_
_entity.id
_entity.type
_entity.pdbx_description
1 polymer ?
#
loop_
_entity_poly.entity_id
_entity_poly.type
_entity_poly.pdbx_seq_one_letter_code
_entity_poly.pdbx_strand_id
1 'polypeptide(L)'
;FGNALPARVLRGIHGEKTDRMKNLKTAALIATFLAAGLRAEPIKVHPDNPHYYVFNGKPTILITSAEHYGGVVNGDFDYVAYFDALKAYGMNYTRIYPGFLFEPMGKFMKGNTLGAKPSSLVLPWARSNKPGYPLGGNLFDLDKWDPAFFKRLKDFVAKAAERGIVVEIAFYNAQYGDTWPMSPLYFENNIQGEGRCDYEDAQTLKHADVVRREDDYVRKITEEVNGFDNVILEICDEPYLTGTPIELAGPWIAHNVEVIKKAESTLPKPHTPMSP
;
A
#
# COMPACT_ATOMS: atom_id res chain seq x y z
N PHE A 1 -39.35 -88.05 -22.57
CA PHE A 1 -38.80 -88.10 -21.21
C PHE A 1 -39.76 -87.31 -20.32
N GLY A 2 -40.62 -87.84 -19.47
CA GLY A 2 -40.63 -89.09 -18.73
C GLY A 2 -41.03 -88.75 -17.29
N ASN A 3 -42.34 -88.76 -17.03
CA ASN A 3 -43.06 -89.00 -15.75
C ASN A 3 -42.74 -88.24 -14.44
N ALA A 4 -43.87 -87.88 -13.80
CA ALA A 4 -44.22 -87.98 -12.36
C ALA A 4 -43.79 -86.87 -11.36
N LEU A 5 -44.82 -86.08 -10.96
CA LEU A 5 -45.29 -85.69 -9.60
C LEU A 5 -44.64 -86.37 -8.36
N PRO A 6 -44.79 -85.90 -7.08
CA PRO A 6 -45.64 -84.81 -6.52
C PRO A 6 -45.07 -84.04 -5.27
N ALA A 7 -45.93 -83.19 -4.66
CA ALA A 7 -46.23 -83.06 -3.21
C ALA A 7 -45.29 -82.31 -2.22
N ARG A 8 -45.94 -81.39 -1.47
CA ARG A 8 -45.92 -81.20 0.02
C ARG A 8 -44.56 -80.84 0.67
N VAL A 9 -44.40 -80.12 1.79
CA VAL A 9 -45.20 -79.41 2.81
C VAL A 9 -44.17 -78.99 3.89
N LEU A 10 -44.52 -77.99 4.71
CA LEU A 10 -44.03 -77.68 6.07
C LEU A 10 -42.63 -77.07 6.32
N ARG A 11 -42.72 -75.89 6.94
CA ARG A 11 -42.01 -75.39 8.14
C ARG A 11 -40.92 -76.29 8.74
N GLY A 12 -39.76 -75.68 8.95
CA GLY A 12 -38.78 -76.07 9.96
C GLY A 12 -38.06 -74.82 10.50
N ILE A 13 -38.32 -74.50 11.77
CA ILE A 13 -37.59 -73.55 12.60
C ILE A 13 -36.31 -74.24 13.07
N HIS A 14 -35.13 -73.61 12.96
CA HIS A 14 -33.98 -73.79 13.88
C HIS A 14 -32.84 -72.80 13.57
N GLY A 15 -32.22 -72.24 14.61
CA GLY A 15 -30.98 -71.44 14.54
C GLY A 15 -31.10 -70.09 15.26
N GLU A 16 -31.26 -70.06 16.58
CA GLU A 16 -30.18 -69.87 17.58
C GLU A 16 -29.52 -68.48 17.65
N LYS A 17 -29.50 -67.97 18.91
CA LYS A 17 -28.46 -67.15 19.55
C LYS A 17 -28.53 -65.61 19.42
N THR A 18 -29.05 -65.01 20.50
CA THR A 18 -28.37 -64.05 21.38
C THR A 18 -27.24 -63.21 20.78
N ASP A 19 -27.33 -61.87 20.84
CA ASP A 19 -26.59 -61.08 21.83
C ASP A 19 -26.94 -59.56 21.80
N ARG A 20 -26.82 -58.94 22.98
CA ARG A 20 -26.52 -57.52 23.25
C ARG A 20 -27.46 -56.38 22.81
N MET A 21 -28.27 -55.96 23.78
CA MET A 21 -28.41 -54.55 24.14
C MET A 21 -27.06 -53.94 24.57
N LYS A 22 -26.71 -52.74 24.10
CA LYS A 22 -26.34 -51.58 24.95
C LYS A 22 -25.91 -50.34 24.14
N ASN A 23 -26.67 -49.26 24.36
CA ASN A 23 -26.23 -47.90 24.61
C ASN A 23 -25.48 -47.15 23.48
N LEU A 24 -26.25 -46.59 22.55
CA LEU A 24 -25.84 -45.42 21.78
C LEU A 24 -25.79 -44.21 22.72
N LYS A 25 -24.62 -43.90 23.27
CA LYS A 25 -24.32 -42.56 23.81
C LYS A 25 -24.00 -41.67 22.63
N THR A 26 -24.99 -40.90 22.18
CA THR A 26 -24.81 -39.80 21.23
C THR A 26 -23.94 -38.73 21.90
N ALA A 27 -22.64 -38.77 21.67
CA ALA A 27 -21.76 -37.65 21.99
C ALA A 27 -21.99 -36.56 20.93
N ALA A 28 -22.84 -35.59 21.25
CA ALA A 28 -22.92 -34.35 20.50
C ALA A 28 -21.63 -33.56 20.75
N LEU A 29 -20.64 -33.74 19.87
CA LEU A 29 -19.44 -32.91 19.84
C LEU A 29 -19.85 -31.55 19.28
N ILE A 30 -20.21 -30.61 20.16
CA ILE A 30 -20.33 -29.20 19.80
C ILE A 30 -18.90 -28.71 19.53
N ALA A 31 -18.50 -28.74 18.26
CA ALA A 31 -17.32 -28.03 17.79
C ALA A 31 -17.66 -26.54 17.84
N THR A 32 -17.37 -25.90 18.98
CA THR A 32 -17.31 -24.45 19.06
C THR A 32 -16.15 -24.00 18.18
N PHE A 33 -16.41 -23.75 16.90
CA PHE A 33 -15.53 -22.90 16.11
C PHE A 33 -15.58 -21.52 16.77
N LEU A 34 -14.62 -21.25 17.68
CA LEU A 34 -14.19 -19.88 17.86
C LEU A 34 -13.66 -19.45 16.50
N ALA A 35 -14.52 -18.81 15.71
CA ALA A 35 -14.07 -17.80 14.79
C ALA A 35 -13.41 -16.73 15.67
N ALA A 36 -12.16 -16.96 16.06
CA ALA A 36 -11.25 -15.86 16.30
C ALA A 36 -11.24 -15.14 14.96
N GLY A 37 -12.10 -14.14 14.83
CA GLY A 37 -12.03 -13.21 13.72
C GLY A 37 -10.60 -12.74 13.73
N LEU A 38 -9.81 -13.18 12.74
CA LEU A 38 -8.51 -12.62 12.48
C LEU A 38 -8.77 -11.12 12.43
N ARG A 39 -8.35 -10.40 13.47
CA ARG A 39 -8.30 -8.95 13.38
C ARG A 39 -7.49 -8.68 12.13
N ALA A 40 -8.01 -7.85 11.24
CA ALA A 40 -7.21 -7.37 10.13
C ALA A 40 -5.99 -6.68 10.76
N GLU A 41 -4.82 -7.24 10.48
CA GLU A 41 -3.52 -6.75 10.94
C GLU A 41 -2.78 -6.20 9.73
N PRO A 42 -1.97 -5.14 9.91
CA PRO A 42 -1.09 -4.65 8.87
C PRO A 42 -0.21 -5.77 8.29
N ILE A 43 0.04 -5.69 6.98
CA ILE A 43 1.06 -6.53 6.35
C ILE A 43 2.38 -6.39 7.11
N LYS A 44 3.00 -7.53 7.39
CA LYS A 44 4.25 -7.61 8.15
C LYS A 44 5.11 -8.77 7.69
N VAL A 45 6.40 -8.71 8.03
CA VAL A 45 7.33 -9.84 7.82
C VAL A 45 6.81 -11.07 8.57
N HIS A 46 6.87 -12.23 7.93
CA HIS A 46 6.37 -13.48 8.50
C HIS A 46 7.23 -13.87 9.72
N PRO A 47 6.62 -14.14 10.90
CA PRO A 47 7.37 -14.30 12.16
C PRO A 47 8.30 -15.52 12.15
N ASP A 48 7.91 -16.61 11.48
CA ASP A 48 8.73 -17.83 11.42
C ASP A 48 9.68 -17.88 10.21
N ASN A 49 9.53 -16.99 9.23
CA ASN A 49 10.36 -17.00 8.03
C ASN A 49 10.48 -15.57 7.47
N PRO A 50 11.58 -14.86 7.75
CA PRO A 50 11.74 -13.45 7.39
C PRO A 50 11.84 -13.20 5.87
N HIS A 51 11.86 -14.24 5.04
CA HIS A 51 11.86 -14.14 3.58
C HIS A 51 10.45 -13.97 2.97
N TYR A 52 9.39 -14.07 3.77
CA TYR A 52 8.01 -13.90 3.31
C TYR A 52 7.27 -12.84 4.13
N TYR A 53 6.19 -12.31 3.56
CA TYR A 53 5.23 -11.49 4.30
C TYR A 53 4.08 -12.37 4.83
N VAL A 54 3.36 -11.86 5.82
CA VAL A 54 2.02 -12.34 6.20
C VAL A 54 1.03 -11.18 6.02
N PHE A 55 -0.06 -11.45 5.31
CA PHE A 55 -1.14 -10.48 5.07
C PHE A 55 -2.49 -11.20 5.11
N ASN A 56 -3.48 -10.62 5.79
CA ASN A 56 -4.79 -11.25 6.04
C ASN A 56 -4.69 -12.69 6.58
N GLY A 57 -3.72 -12.92 7.49
CA GLY A 57 -3.46 -14.21 8.11
C GLY A 57 -2.82 -15.27 7.21
N LYS A 58 -2.31 -14.91 6.04
CA LYS A 58 -1.70 -15.85 5.07
C LYS A 58 -0.27 -15.45 4.71
N PRO A 59 0.67 -16.41 4.63
CA PRO A 59 1.94 -16.19 3.96
C PRO A 59 1.69 -15.63 2.55
N THR A 60 2.38 -14.55 2.21
CA THR A 60 2.11 -13.74 1.02
C THR A 60 3.42 -13.43 0.30
N ILE A 61 3.42 -13.64 -1.00
CA ILE A 61 4.42 -13.12 -1.95
C ILE A 61 3.76 -11.94 -2.66
N LEU A 62 4.46 -10.82 -2.76
CA LEU A 62 4.00 -9.64 -3.48
C LEU A 62 4.37 -9.76 -4.96
N ILE A 63 3.37 -9.70 -5.84
CA ILE A 63 3.51 -9.88 -7.27
C ILE A 63 2.76 -8.75 -7.98
N THR A 64 3.44 -8.07 -8.90
CA THR A 64 2.86 -6.94 -9.64
C THR A 64 3.49 -6.74 -11.03
N SER A 65 2.85 -5.87 -11.80
CA SER A 65 3.44 -5.03 -12.83
C SER A 65 3.26 -3.57 -12.37
N ALA A 66 4.35 -2.97 -11.90
CA ALA A 66 4.36 -1.64 -11.32
C ALA A 66 4.98 -0.63 -12.31
N GLU A 67 4.12 0.02 -13.09
CA GLU A 67 4.49 1.15 -13.97
C GLU A 67 3.64 2.40 -13.70
N HIS A 68 2.63 2.28 -12.83
CA HIS A 68 1.61 3.30 -12.59
C HIS A 68 1.89 4.15 -11.35
N TYR A 69 3.14 4.58 -11.18
CA TYR A 69 3.62 5.27 -9.98
C TYR A 69 2.89 6.57 -9.64
N GLY A 70 2.29 7.23 -10.65
CA GLY A 70 1.52 8.45 -10.49
C GLY A 70 0.03 8.23 -10.18
N GLY A 71 -0.39 7.03 -9.78
CA GLY A 71 -1.82 6.69 -9.66
C GLY A 71 -2.63 7.61 -8.74
N VAL A 72 -1.98 8.23 -7.74
CA VAL A 72 -2.60 9.23 -6.86
C VAL A 72 -2.44 10.65 -7.41
N VAL A 73 -1.25 11.06 -7.83
CA VAL A 73 -0.98 12.45 -8.26
C VAL A 73 -1.61 12.80 -9.61
N ASN A 74 -1.97 11.80 -10.40
CA ASN A 74 -2.65 11.97 -11.68
C ASN A 74 -4.16 11.85 -11.51
N GLY A 75 -4.86 12.98 -11.50
CA GLY A 75 -6.32 13.05 -11.36
C GLY A 75 -7.10 12.36 -12.47
N ASP A 76 -6.51 12.19 -13.67
CA ASP A 76 -7.13 11.49 -14.80
C ASP A 76 -6.98 9.96 -14.69
N PHE A 77 -6.16 9.45 -13.77
CA PHE A 77 -5.89 8.01 -13.66
C PHE A 77 -7.05 7.27 -12.99
N ASP A 78 -7.60 6.29 -13.71
CA ASP A 78 -8.61 5.36 -13.21
C ASP A 78 -7.93 4.18 -12.50
N TYR A 79 -7.62 4.38 -11.21
CA TYR A 79 -7.01 3.33 -10.40
C TYR A 79 -7.96 2.16 -10.12
N VAL A 80 -9.27 2.32 -10.25
CA VAL A 80 -10.21 1.20 -10.05
C VAL A 80 -10.06 0.21 -11.20
N ALA A 81 -10.07 0.70 -12.45
CA ALA A 81 -9.81 -0.14 -13.63
C ALA A 81 -8.43 -0.81 -13.57
N TYR A 82 -7.40 -0.08 -13.10
CA TYR A 82 -6.07 -0.65 -12.89
C TYR A 82 -6.08 -1.78 -11.86
N PHE A 83 -6.72 -1.59 -10.70
CA PHE A 83 -6.79 -2.64 -9.68
C PHE A 83 -7.64 -3.84 -10.10
N ASP A 84 -8.70 -3.63 -10.87
CA ASP A 84 -9.46 -4.72 -11.49
C ASP A 84 -8.58 -5.54 -12.43
N ALA A 85 -7.72 -4.88 -13.22
CA ALA A 85 -6.75 -5.55 -14.08
C ALA A 85 -5.72 -6.33 -13.25
N LEU A 86 -5.07 -5.71 -12.25
CA LEU A 86 -4.13 -6.40 -11.37
C LEU A 86 -4.76 -7.67 -10.77
N LYS A 87 -5.98 -7.53 -10.25
CA LYS A 87 -6.71 -8.65 -9.66
C LYS A 87 -6.99 -9.75 -10.69
N ALA A 88 -7.40 -9.41 -11.90
CA ALA A 88 -7.67 -10.36 -12.97
C ALA A 88 -6.42 -11.16 -13.38
N TYR A 89 -5.24 -10.56 -13.30
CA TYR A 89 -3.95 -11.22 -13.54
C TYR A 89 -3.34 -11.90 -12.31
N GLY A 90 -4.06 -11.93 -11.18
CA GLY A 90 -3.59 -12.56 -9.94
C GLY A 90 -2.50 -11.79 -9.20
N MET A 91 -2.31 -10.51 -9.54
CA MET A 91 -1.38 -9.60 -8.86
C MET A 91 -2.01 -9.03 -7.58
N ASN A 92 -1.18 -8.71 -6.59
CA ASN A 92 -1.60 -8.32 -5.25
C ASN A 92 -0.76 -7.17 -4.67
N TYR A 93 -0.07 -6.43 -5.52
CA TYR A 93 0.87 -5.39 -5.09
C TYR A 93 0.91 -4.22 -6.08
N THR A 94 1.22 -3.01 -5.62
CA THR A 94 1.46 -1.82 -6.45
C THR A 94 2.31 -0.78 -5.68
N ARG A 95 3.04 0.08 -6.39
CA ARG A 95 3.86 1.17 -5.83
C ARG A 95 3.37 2.53 -6.36
N ILE A 96 3.40 3.56 -5.51
CA ILE A 96 3.14 4.96 -5.88
C ILE A 96 4.18 5.93 -5.30
N TYR A 97 4.35 7.09 -5.94
CA TYR A 97 4.97 8.27 -5.31
C TYR A 97 3.89 9.30 -4.97
N PRO A 98 3.73 9.71 -3.70
CA PRO A 98 2.62 10.54 -3.26
C PRO A 98 2.92 12.04 -3.34
N GLY A 99 3.65 12.49 -4.38
CA GLY A 99 3.68 13.89 -4.78
C GLY A 99 4.81 14.77 -4.22
N PHE A 100 5.82 14.19 -3.56
CA PHE A 100 7.11 14.87 -3.44
C PHE A 100 7.83 14.94 -4.79
N LEU A 101 7.86 13.80 -5.49
CA LEU A 101 8.37 13.69 -6.85
C LEU A 101 7.24 13.32 -7.82
N PHE A 102 7.25 14.00 -8.95
CA PHE A 102 6.46 13.69 -10.15
C PHE A 102 7.24 14.20 -11.36
N GLU A 103 6.83 13.81 -12.56
CA GLU A 103 7.66 13.97 -13.75
C GLU A 103 7.08 14.97 -14.76
N PRO A 104 7.91 15.50 -15.67
CA PRO A 104 7.42 16.17 -16.86
C PRO A 104 6.59 15.21 -17.70
N MET A 105 5.55 15.73 -18.36
CA MET A 105 4.75 14.94 -19.29
C MET A 105 5.62 14.26 -20.35
N GLY A 106 5.47 12.93 -20.48
CA GLY A 106 6.18 12.15 -21.49
C GLY A 106 7.62 11.80 -21.14
N LYS A 107 8.10 12.11 -19.92
CA LYS A 107 9.37 11.57 -19.42
C LYS A 107 9.28 10.03 -19.35
N PHE A 108 10.34 9.37 -19.80
CA PHE A 108 10.51 7.92 -20.01
C PHE A 108 9.58 7.27 -21.04
N MET A 109 8.26 7.47 -20.95
CA MET A 109 7.30 6.87 -21.87
C MET A 109 6.03 7.71 -22.04
N LYS A 110 5.39 7.55 -23.20
CA LYS A 110 4.10 8.18 -23.48
C LYS A 110 3.03 7.60 -22.56
N GLY A 111 2.27 8.47 -21.90
CA GLY A 111 1.19 8.06 -21.00
C GLY A 111 1.66 7.63 -19.61
N ASN A 112 2.93 7.89 -19.27
CA ASN A 112 3.43 7.71 -17.91
C ASN A 112 2.54 8.44 -16.90
N THR A 113 1.98 7.70 -15.95
CA THR A 113 1.07 8.23 -14.95
C THR A 113 1.72 9.27 -14.05
N LEU A 114 3.03 9.16 -13.79
CA LEU A 114 3.79 10.08 -12.94
C LEU A 114 4.03 11.44 -13.62
N GLY A 115 3.96 11.48 -14.95
CA GLY A 115 3.98 12.69 -15.77
C GLY A 115 2.58 13.20 -16.10
N ALA A 116 1.77 13.51 -15.08
CA ALA A 116 0.39 13.95 -15.25
C ALA A 116 0.28 15.27 -16.04
N LYS A 117 -0.89 15.50 -16.67
CA LYS A 117 -1.19 16.81 -17.25
C LYS A 117 -1.21 17.86 -16.13
N PRO A 118 -0.68 19.07 -16.37
CA PRO A 118 -0.71 20.13 -15.36
C PRO A 118 -2.09 20.41 -14.75
N SER A 119 -3.15 20.38 -15.57
CA SER A 119 -4.54 20.57 -15.13
C SER A 119 -5.11 19.44 -14.27
N SER A 120 -4.49 18.26 -14.33
CA SER A 120 -4.92 17.04 -13.64
C SER A 120 -3.97 16.66 -12.51
N LEU A 121 -2.92 17.44 -12.27
CA LEU A 121 -1.93 17.19 -11.23
C LEU A 121 -2.52 17.53 -9.86
N VAL A 122 -2.52 16.55 -8.96
CA VAL A 122 -3.00 16.66 -7.58
C VAL A 122 -1.82 16.40 -6.64
N LEU A 123 -1.49 17.36 -5.77
CA LEU A 123 -0.33 17.28 -4.88
C LEU A 123 -0.73 17.48 -3.41
N PRO A 124 0.11 17.06 -2.44
CA PRO A 124 -0.22 17.12 -1.01
C PRO A 124 -0.54 18.51 -0.48
N TRP A 125 0.15 19.55 -0.97
CA TRP A 125 0.01 20.92 -0.48
C TRP A 125 -1.08 21.69 -1.22
N ALA A 126 -1.83 22.50 -0.48
CA ALA A 126 -2.86 23.35 -1.03
C ALA A 126 -2.28 24.48 -1.87
N ARG A 127 -3.04 24.92 -2.86
CA ARG A 127 -2.74 26.14 -3.64
C ARG A 127 -3.02 27.37 -2.79
N SER A 128 -2.12 28.35 -2.87
CA SER A 128 -2.32 29.70 -2.34
C SER A 128 -3.23 30.53 -3.25
N ASN A 129 -3.36 31.84 -2.98
CA ASN A 129 -4.01 32.81 -3.85
C ASN A 129 -3.03 33.59 -4.77
N LYS A 130 -1.73 33.28 -4.72
CA LYS A 130 -0.69 33.98 -5.50
C LYS A 130 -0.40 33.21 -6.80
N PRO A 131 -0.61 33.79 -7.99
CA PRO A 131 -0.29 33.12 -9.25
C PRO A 131 1.23 32.95 -9.41
N GLY A 132 1.65 31.98 -10.23
CA GLY A 132 3.05 31.89 -10.68
C GLY A 132 3.65 30.49 -10.73
N TYR A 133 2.87 29.42 -10.49
CA TYR A 133 3.42 28.06 -10.57
C TYR A 133 3.71 27.69 -12.04
N PRO A 134 4.90 27.16 -12.39
CA PRO A 134 5.30 26.87 -13.76
C PRO A 134 4.38 25.87 -14.47
N LEU A 135 3.75 24.95 -13.74
CA LEU A 135 2.75 24.03 -14.29
C LEU A 135 1.32 24.57 -14.14
N GLY A 136 1.16 25.88 -14.03
CA GLY A 136 -0.13 26.57 -14.04
C GLY A 136 -0.76 26.77 -12.67
N GLY A 137 -1.57 27.83 -12.57
CA GLY A 137 -2.27 28.20 -11.34
C GLY A 137 -1.40 28.92 -10.33
N ASN A 138 -1.75 28.75 -9.05
CA ASN A 138 -1.14 29.47 -7.94
C ASN A 138 0.03 28.72 -7.31
N LEU A 139 0.94 29.45 -6.69
CA LEU A 139 1.99 28.90 -5.82
C LEU A 139 1.36 28.09 -4.68
N PHE A 140 2.13 27.20 -4.07
CA PHE A 140 1.69 26.41 -2.92
C PHE A 140 1.75 27.21 -1.62
N ASP A 141 0.82 26.89 -0.72
CA ASP A 141 0.88 27.27 0.69
C ASP A 141 1.33 26.04 1.48
N LEU A 142 2.62 25.98 1.82
CA LEU A 142 3.21 24.80 2.48
C LEU A 142 2.71 24.57 3.90
N ASP A 143 1.99 25.53 4.49
CA ASP A 143 1.36 25.41 5.81
C ASP A 143 -0.05 24.81 5.73
N LYS A 144 -0.54 24.50 4.52
CA LYS A 144 -1.87 23.92 4.29
C LYS A 144 -1.81 22.68 3.41
N TRP A 145 -2.46 21.63 3.87
CA TRP A 145 -2.69 20.41 3.11
C TRP A 145 -3.88 20.55 2.16
N ASP A 146 -3.81 19.93 0.98
CA ASP A 146 -4.93 19.79 0.06
C ASP A 146 -5.83 18.62 0.49
N PRO A 147 -7.05 18.87 1.01
CA PRO A 147 -7.95 17.80 1.38
C PRO A 147 -8.35 16.90 0.20
N ALA A 148 -8.32 17.40 -1.05
CA ALA A 148 -8.64 16.61 -2.23
C ALA A 148 -7.58 15.53 -2.48
N PHE A 149 -6.29 15.86 -2.31
CA PHE A 149 -5.19 14.89 -2.39
C PHE A 149 -5.37 13.77 -1.37
N PHE A 150 -5.55 14.11 -0.09
CA PHE A 150 -5.66 13.10 0.97
C PHE A 150 -6.95 12.28 0.87
N LYS A 151 -8.05 12.86 0.37
CA LYS A 151 -9.25 12.09 0.03
C LYS A 151 -8.95 11.07 -1.07
N ARG A 152 -8.22 11.47 -2.12
CA ARG A 152 -7.85 10.59 -3.23
C ARG A 152 -6.87 9.49 -2.81
N LEU A 153 -5.85 9.82 -2.00
CA LEU A 153 -4.91 8.84 -1.45
C LEU A 153 -5.63 7.75 -0.65
N LYS A 154 -6.52 8.14 0.27
CA LYS A 154 -7.27 7.18 1.08
C LYS A 154 -8.24 6.33 0.24
N ASP A 155 -8.88 6.92 -0.77
CA ASP A 155 -9.73 6.15 -1.69
C ASP A 155 -8.91 5.14 -2.50
N PHE A 156 -7.74 5.54 -3.02
CA PHE A 156 -6.81 4.66 -3.71
C PHE A 156 -6.43 3.44 -2.85
N VAL A 157 -5.98 3.68 -1.61
CA VAL A 157 -5.59 2.61 -0.69
C VAL A 157 -6.78 1.70 -0.34
N ALA A 158 -7.96 2.27 -0.09
CA ALA A 158 -9.18 1.52 0.18
C ALA A 158 -9.58 0.63 -1.02
N LYS A 159 -9.53 1.16 -2.25
CA LYS A 159 -9.88 0.43 -3.47
C LYS A 159 -8.91 -0.69 -3.80
N ALA A 160 -7.63 -0.52 -3.46
CA ALA A 160 -6.66 -1.60 -3.49
C ALA A 160 -6.99 -2.68 -2.45
N ALA A 161 -7.33 -2.28 -1.22
CA ALA A 161 -7.65 -3.20 -0.12
C ALA A 161 -8.85 -4.10 -0.44
N GLU A 162 -9.90 -3.57 -1.08
CA GLU A 162 -11.08 -4.32 -1.54
C GLU A 162 -10.72 -5.53 -2.43
N ARG A 163 -9.56 -5.47 -3.11
CA ARG A 163 -9.07 -6.52 -4.03
C ARG A 163 -7.94 -7.37 -3.42
N GLY A 164 -7.53 -7.07 -2.19
CA GLY A 164 -6.39 -7.69 -1.53
C GLY A 164 -5.04 -7.24 -2.11
N ILE A 165 -4.97 -6.02 -2.63
CA ILE A 165 -3.74 -5.42 -3.18
C ILE A 165 -3.07 -4.59 -2.09
N VAL A 166 -1.79 -4.86 -1.86
CA VAL A 166 -0.91 -4.06 -1.01
C VAL A 166 -0.39 -2.87 -1.79
N VAL A 167 -0.43 -1.69 -1.17
CA VAL A 167 0.09 -0.44 -1.71
C VAL A 167 1.39 -0.10 -0.99
N GLU A 168 2.48 -0.06 -1.72
CA GLU A 168 3.70 0.58 -1.24
C GLU A 168 3.70 2.05 -1.61
N ILE A 169 3.87 2.86 -0.58
CA ILE A 169 3.96 4.30 -0.68
C ILE A 169 5.43 4.65 -0.54
N ALA A 170 6.07 4.93 -1.67
CA ALA A 170 7.44 5.41 -1.72
C ALA A 170 7.40 6.93 -1.55
N PHE A 171 7.78 7.45 -0.38
CA PHE A 171 7.68 8.89 -0.12
C PHE A 171 8.47 9.72 -1.13
N TYR A 172 9.61 9.16 -1.54
CA TYR A 172 10.60 9.79 -2.40
C TYR A 172 11.09 8.81 -3.47
N ASN A 173 11.64 9.36 -4.56
CA ASN A 173 12.64 8.73 -5.43
C ASN A 173 13.86 9.68 -5.44
N ALA A 174 15.01 9.25 -5.93
CA ALA A 174 16.14 10.13 -6.24
C ALA A 174 15.67 11.47 -6.84
N GLN A 175 16.13 12.57 -6.25
CA GLN A 175 15.79 13.88 -6.77
C GLN A 175 16.58 14.18 -8.04
N TYR A 176 15.90 14.66 -9.09
CA TYR A 176 16.53 15.06 -10.36
C TYR A 176 16.52 16.57 -10.53
N GLY A 177 17.52 17.09 -11.26
CA GLY A 177 17.61 18.51 -11.60
C GLY A 177 16.47 19.02 -12.49
N ASP A 178 15.79 18.14 -13.24
CA ASP A 178 14.62 18.49 -14.07
C ASP A 178 13.28 18.38 -13.33
N THR A 179 13.24 17.71 -12.16
CA THR A 179 12.03 17.59 -11.34
C THR A 179 12.04 18.52 -10.13
N TRP A 180 13.21 18.89 -9.62
CA TRP A 180 13.31 19.77 -8.44
C TRP A 180 12.67 21.14 -8.68
N PRO A 181 12.90 21.82 -9.82
CA PRO A 181 12.25 23.11 -10.10
C PRO A 181 10.73 23.04 -10.22
N MET A 182 10.12 21.85 -10.33
CA MET A 182 8.67 21.66 -10.35
C MET A 182 8.08 21.37 -8.97
N SER A 183 8.92 20.97 -7.99
CA SER A 183 8.48 20.58 -6.66
C SER A 183 7.74 21.72 -5.95
N PRO A 184 6.68 21.45 -5.18
CA PRO A 184 6.10 22.42 -4.26
C PRO A 184 7.12 23.02 -3.28
N LEU A 185 8.16 22.24 -2.93
CA LEU A 185 9.23 22.67 -2.02
C LEU A 185 10.33 23.47 -2.70
N TYR A 186 10.28 23.71 -4.01
CA TYR A 186 11.21 24.64 -4.65
C TYR A 186 10.82 26.08 -4.30
N PHE A 187 11.79 26.93 -3.93
CA PHE A 187 11.53 28.27 -3.37
C PHE A 187 10.70 29.20 -4.26
N GLU A 188 10.67 29.00 -5.57
CA GLU A 188 9.82 29.78 -6.48
C GLU A 188 8.37 29.30 -6.52
N ASN A 189 8.11 28.07 -6.08
CA ASN A 189 6.82 27.40 -6.19
C ASN A 189 5.95 27.53 -4.94
N ASN A 190 6.47 28.11 -3.85
CA ASN A 190 5.72 28.32 -2.61
C ASN A 190 5.75 29.77 -2.13
N ILE A 191 4.77 30.15 -1.31
CA ILE A 191 4.65 31.53 -0.78
C ILE A 191 5.59 31.82 0.40
N GLN A 192 6.15 30.78 1.01
CA GLN A 192 7.10 30.88 2.12
C GLN A 192 8.53 31.20 1.65
N GLY A 193 8.86 30.90 0.39
CA GLY A 193 10.22 31.06 -0.15
C GLY A 193 11.21 30.04 0.39
N GLU A 194 10.72 28.90 0.89
CA GLU A 194 11.53 27.80 1.45
C GLU A 194 12.02 26.85 0.34
N GLY A 195 13.13 26.16 0.59
CA GLY A 195 13.77 25.25 -0.35
C GLY A 195 14.62 25.94 -1.40
N ARG A 196 15.39 26.93 -0.94
CA ARG A 196 16.46 27.54 -1.73
C ARG A 196 17.72 26.67 -1.63
N CYS A 197 17.70 25.53 -2.30
CA CYS A 197 18.83 24.62 -2.41
C CYS A 197 18.93 24.01 -3.81
N ASP A 198 20.08 23.44 -4.12
CA ASP A 198 20.26 22.63 -5.32
C ASP A 198 19.55 21.28 -5.16
N TYR A 199 19.30 20.59 -6.29
CA TYR A 199 18.54 19.34 -6.26
C TYR A 199 19.31 18.21 -5.57
N GLU A 200 20.66 18.25 -5.59
CA GLU A 200 21.55 17.35 -4.87
C GLU A 200 21.42 17.45 -3.34
N ASP A 201 20.92 18.59 -2.87
CA ASP A 201 20.80 18.91 -1.46
C ASP A 201 19.38 18.73 -0.93
N ALA A 202 18.38 18.60 -1.81
CA ALA A 202 16.96 18.55 -1.47
C ALA A 202 16.62 17.36 -0.56
N GLN A 203 17.34 16.24 -0.68
CA GLN A 203 17.17 15.03 0.14
C GLN A 203 18.38 14.80 1.06
N THR A 204 18.78 15.87 1.75
CA THR A 204 19.88 15.85 2.74
C THR A 204 19.45 16.58 4.00
N LEU A 205 20.24 16.47 5.07
CA LEU A 205 19.98 17.20 6.32
C LEU A 205 20.56 18.62 6.33
N LYS A 206 21.02 19.15 5.19
CA LYS A 206 21.72 20.46 5.12
C LYS A 206 20.79 21.66 5.30
N HIS A 207 19.56 21.56 4.82
CA HIS A 207 18.61 22.68 4.73
C HIS A 207 17.44 22.47 5.68
N ALA A 208 17.49 23.10 6.85
CA ALA A 208 16.53 22.84 7.94
C ALA A 208 15.08 23.20 7.59
N ASP A 209 14.86 24.15 6.68
CA ASP A 209 13.55 24.49 6.14
C ASP A 209 12.98 23.34 5.30
N VAL A 210 13.78 22.75 4.41
CA VAL A 210 13.38 21.60 3.59
C VAL A 210 13.12 20.37 4.45
N VAL A 211 14.05 20.03 5.35
CA VAL A 211 13.93 18.88 6.27
C VAL A 211 12.64 18.97 7.10
N ARG A 212 12.28 20.17 7.58
CA ARG A 212 11.03 20.35 8.33
C ARG A 212 9.80 20.07 7.47
N ARG A 213 9.80 20.46 6.19
CA ARG A 213 8.68 20.20 5.26
C ARG A 213 8.58 18.73 4.87
N GLU A 214 9.71 18.06 4.73
CA GLU A 214 9.81 16.60 4.57
C GLU A 214 9.23 15.87 5.78
N ASP A 215 9.61 16.28 7.00
CA ASP A 215 9.07 15.73 8.25
C ASP A 215 7.55 15.86 8.33
N ASP A 216 7.03 17.06 8.01
CA ASP A 216 5.59 17.34 8.00
C ASP A 216 4.86 16.48 6.96
N TYR A 217 5.45 16.30 5.78
CA TYR A 217 4.91 15.47 4.70
C TYR A 217 4.87 13.98 5.04
N VAL A 218 5.98 13.42 5.52
CA VAL A 218 6.08 12.01 5.93
C VAL A 218 5.13 11.71 7.07
N ARG A 219 5.14 12.55 8.10
CA ARG A 219 4.22 12.42 9.25
C ARG A 219 2.76 12.47 8.78
N LYS A 220 2.41 13.44 7.94
CA LYS A 220 1.02 13.62 7.50
C LYS A 220 0.49 12.43 6.72
N ILE A 221 1.26 11.92 5.75
CA ILE A 221 0.84 10.74 4.98
C ILE A 221 0.77 9.51 5.88
N THR A 222 1.76 9.30 6.76
CA THR A 222 1.77 8.19 7.73
C THR A 222 0.50 8.17 8.59
N GLU A 223 0.12 9.34 9.13
CA GLU A 223 -1.11 9.50 9.92
C GLU A 223 -2.38 9.20 9.09
N GLU A 224 -2.44 9.68 7.84
CA GLU A 224 -3.61 9.51 6.97
C GLU A 224 -3.81 8.07 6.49
N VAL A 225 -2.74 7.28 6.40
CA VAL A 225 -2.80 5.88 5.94
C VAL A 225 -2.75 4.86 7.08
N ASN A 226 -2.55 5.28 8.33
CA ASN A 226 -2.49 4.41 9.50
C ASN A 226 -3.70 3.49 9.65
N GLY A 227 -4.88 3.90 9.20
CA GLY A 227 -6.08 3.08 9.26
C GLY A 227 -6.04 1.81 8.41
N PHE A 228 -5.13 1.70 7.44
CA PHE A 228 -5.13 0.67 6.42
C PHE A 228 -4.14 -0.45 6.71
N ASP A 229 -4.58 -1.69 6.50
CA ASP A 229 -3.75 -2.88 6.77
C ASP A 229 -2.90 -3.30 5.56
N ASN A 230 -3.16 -2.72 4.39
CA ASN A 230 -2.54 -3.07 3.11
C ASN A 230 -1.49 -2.04 2.65
N VAL A 231 -0.78 -1.40 3.59
CA VAL A 231 0.20 -0.36 3.28
C VAL A 231 1.60 -0.76 3.72
N ILE A 232 2.58 -0.54 2.83
CA ILE A 232 4.02 -0.53 3.14
C ILE A 232 4.52 0.89 2.94
N LEU A 233 5.34 1.38 3.87
CA LEU A 233 5.97 2.69 3.77
C LEU A 233 7.44 2.52 3.38
N GLU A 234 7.81 2.97 2.19
CA GLU A 234 9.19 3.01 1.70
C GLU A 234 9.69 4.45 1.76
N ILE A 235 10.90 4.65 2.32
CA ILE A 235 11.48 5.99 2.43
C ILE A 235 11.76 6.56 1.05
N CYS A 236 12.73 6.00 0.34
CA CYS A 236 13.20 6.57 -0.91
C CYS A 236 13.59 5.46 -1.87
N ASP A 237 13.06 5.54 -3.07
CA ASP A 237 13.48 4.75 -4.19
C ASP A 237 14.79 5.29 -4.77
N GLU A 238 15.75 4.42 -5.04
CA GLU A 238 17.03 4.74 -5.68
C GLU A 238 17.81 5.96 -5.11
N PRO A 239 17.97 6.10 -3.78
CA PRO A 239 18.37 7.36 -3.13
C PRO A 239 19.75 7.93 -3.53
N TYR A 240 20.58 7.16 -4.22
CA TYR A 240 21.92 7.55 -4.67
C TYR A 240 22.09 7.49 -6.20
N LEU A 241 21.04 7.13 -6.96
CA LEU A 241 21.14 7.02 -8.41
C LEU A 241 21.38 8.39 -9.04
N THR A 242 20.71 9.42 -8.52
CA THR A 242 20.86 10.81 -8.96
C THR A 242 20.73 11.78 -7.79
N GLY A 243 21.35 12.95 -7.93
CA GLY A 243 21.15 14.06 -6.99
C GLY A 243 21.93 13.88 -5.69
N THR A 244 21.42 13.06 -4.79
CA THR A 244 21.90 13.00 -3.40
C THR A 244 23.24 12.28 -3.30
N PRO A 245 24.29 12.92 -2.72
CA PRO A 245 25.56 12.24 -2.45
C PRO A 245 25.39 11.03 -1.52
N ILE A 246 26.07 9.93 -1.85
CA ILE A 246 25.91 8.64 -1.15
C ILE A 246 26.18 8.74 0.35
N GLU A 247 27.12 9.59 0.76
CA GLU A 247 27.49 9.83 2.15
C GLU A 247 26.43 10.62 2.93
N LEU A 248 25.51 11.30 2.24
CA LEU A 248 24.43 12.09 2.82
C LEU A 248 23.07 11.38 2.78
N ALA A 249 22.87 10.46 1.84
CA ALA A 249 21.63 9.70 1.69
C ALA A 249 21.29 8.87 2.93
N GLY A 250 22.27 8.14 3.47
CA GLY A 250 22.06 7.27 4.64
C GLY A 250 21.53 8.01 5.89
N PRO A 251 22.19 9.10 6.34
CA PRO A 251 21.69 9.92 7.45
C PRO A 251 20.29 10.50 7.21
N TRP A 252 19.98 10.95 5.99
CA TRP A 252 18.66 11.49 5.65
C TRP A 252 17.56 10.41 5.63
N ILE A 253 17.86 9.20 5.13
CA ILE A 253 16.96 8.04 5.21
C ILE A 253 16.68 7.68 6.66
N ALA A 254 17.73 7.58 7.48
CA ALA A 254 17.61 7.26 8.91
C ALA A 254 16.74 8.27 9.66
N HIS A 255 16.88 9.56 9.33
CA HIS A 255 16.03 10.63 9.88
C HIS A 255 14.55 10.41 9.53
N ASN A 256 14.22 10.16 8.26
CA ASN A 256 12.84 9.91 7.84
C ASN A 256 12.24 8.63 8.47
N VAL A 257 13.04 7.59 8.71
CA VAL A 257 12.61 6.40 9.48
C VAL A 257 12.17 6.78 10.89
N GLU A 258 12.92 7.66 11.56
CA GLU A 258 12.56 8.14 12.91
C GLU A 258 11.30 9.02 12.90
N VAL A 259 11.05 9.77 11.82
CA VAL A 259 9.81 10.53 11.63
C VAL A 259 8.60 9.57 11.59
N ILE A 260 8.68 8.49 10.81
CA ILE A 260 7.62 7.46 10.75
C ILE A 260 7.40 6.83 12.12
N LYS A 261 8.46 6.32 12.77
CA LYS A 261 8.37 5.70 14.10
C LYS A 261 7.72 6.62 15.12
N LYS A 262 8.10 7.90 15.11
CA LYS A 262 7.53 8.91 16.01
C LYS A 262 6.05 9.15 15.71
N ALA A 263 5.67 9.29 14.45
CA ALA A 263 4.26 9.43 14.05
C ALA A 263 3.43 8.23 14.53
N GLU A 264 3.92 7.01 14.30
CA GLU A 264 3.22 5.77 14.65
C GLU A 264 3.21 5.46 16.15
N SER A 265 4.14 5.98 16.94
CA SER A 265 4.21 5.73 18.40
C SER A 265 2.92 6.13 19.15
N THR A 266 2.08 6.97 18.55
CA THR A 266 0.81 7.43 19.10
C THR A 266 -0.42 6.82 18.41
N LEU A 267 -0.21 5.96 17.42
CA LEU A 267 -1.24 5.45 16.52
C LEU A 267 -1.46 3.94 16.71
N PRO A 268 -2.67 3.42 16.40
CA PRO A 268 -3.05 2.05 16.73
C PRO A 268 -2.45 0.96 15.82
N LYS A 269 -1.96 1.31 14.63
CA LYS A 269 -1.52 0.34 13.61
C LYS A 269 -0.14 0.70 13.06
N PRO A 270 0.98 0.18 13.61
CA PRO A 270 2.29 0.43 13.02
C PRO A 270 2.40 -0.26 11.66
N HIS A 271 2.86 0.46 10.62
CA HIS A 271 3.15 -0.14 9.32
C HIS A 271 4.51 -0.82 9.33
N THR A 272 4.77 -1.64 8.31
CA THR A 272 6.12 -2.15 8.04
C THR A 272 6.92 -1.08 7.30
N PRO A 273 8.00 -0.52 7.88
CA PRO A 273 8.92 0.35 7.16
C PRO A 273 9.83 -0.50 6.27
N MET A 274 10.06 -0.08 5.03
CA MET A 274 11.16 -0.58 4.20
C MET A 274 12.25 0.48 4.06
N SER A 275 13.49 0.05 4.22
CA SER A 275 14.68 0.79 3.79
C SER A 275 15.50 -0.12 2.88
N PRO A 276 16.05 0.40 1.76
CA PRO A 276 16.91 -0.36 0.87
C PRO A 276 18.21 -0.83 1.55
#